data_AF-A0AAP0G7P9-F1
#
_entry.id   AF-A0AAP0G7P9-F1
#
_cell.length_a   1.000
_cell.length_b   1.000
_cell.length_c   1.000
_cell.angle_alpha   90.00
_cell.angle_beta   90.00
_cell.angle_gamma   90.00
#
_symmetry.space_group_name_H-M   'P 1'
#
loop_
_entity.id
_entity.type
_entity.pdbx_description
1 polymer ?
#
loop_
_entity_poly.entity_id
_entity_poly.type
_entity_poly.pdbx_seq_one_letter_code
_entity_poly.pdbx_strand_id
1 'polypeptide(L)'
;MFPSVFLLDCTYKTNRYRLPLLCIIGVTSTNNSFMSNEVQGSYIWALDCFRSVLDQQNLPTVLVTDREVALMNAIAVIFPQAKNILCRFHISRNILAHCKRLFKKGEEWEEFIATWHQLVNSERESDFYSLFLDLKNKYECTNPEVYSYVVSTWITPYKEYFVSAWVDMHLHLGNCTTNRVEGSHSQLKRFLEVSIGNLSTVWKTFDQMITLQHTEIKRAFGQSTIQMSQVFSTPLYSELMGRISFAALDCIKKEEFVARSGKSLAGECTHKIKYTLGLPCAHELLPYIK
;
A
#
# COMPACT_ATOMS: atom_id res chain seq x y z
N MET A 1 -16.14 4.61 4.03
CA MET A 1 -15.37 3.62 3.23
C MET A 1 -14.63 4.42 2.16
N PHE A 2 -13.33 4.19 1.94
CA PHE A 2 -12.63 4.80 0.79
C PHE A 2 -12.56 3.74 -0.32
N PRO A 3 -13.50 3.72 -1.28
CA PRO A 3 -13.59 2.68 -2.31
C PRO A 3 -12.46 2.78 -3.36
N SER A 4 -11.54 3.74 -3.20
CA SER A 4 -10.51 4.02 -4.18
C SER A 4 -9.27 3.12 -4.04
N VAL A 5 -9.02 2.56 -2.85
CA VAL A 5 -7.79 1.80 -2.56
C VAL A 5 -8.11 0.43 -1.97
N PHE A 6 -7.65 -0.62 -2.63
CA PHE A 6 -7.72 -1.99 -2.13
C PHE A 6 -6.35 -2.67 -2.10
N LEU A 7 -6.17 -3.56 -1.13
CA LEU A 7 -4.99 -4.39 -0.93
C LEU A 7 -5.39 -5.84 -1.20
N LEU A 8 -4.65 -6.53 -2.05
CA LEU A 8 -4.93 -7.92 -2.42
C LEU A 8 -3.74 -8.79 -2.05
N ASP A 9 -4.02 -9.85 -1.30
CA ASP A 9 -3.03 -10.86 -0.96
C ASP A 9 -3.71 -12.23 -0.83
N CYS A 10 -3.02 -13.28 -1.23
CA CYS A 10 -3.48 -14.65 -1.12
C CYS A 10 -2.92 -15.29 0.15
N THR A 11 -3.73 -16.11 0.82
CA THR A 11 -3.26 -16.89 1.97
C THR A 11 -3.67 -18.34 1.91
N TYR A 12 -2.81 -19.18 2.48
CA TYR A 12 -2.95 -20.63 2.48
C TYR A 12 -3.31 -21.16 3.87
N LYS A 13 -3.62 -22.46 3.92
CA LYS A 13 -3.94 -23.21 5.15
C LYS A 13 -5.17 -22.67 5.89
N THR A 14 -6.21 -22.33 5.13
CA THR A 14 -7.47 -21.78 5.68
C THR A 14 -8.60 -22.81 5.69
N ASN A 15 -8.51 -23.86 4.88
CA ASN A 15 -9.58 -24.83 4.68
C ASN A 15 -9.04 -26.22 4.35
N ARG A 16 -9.85 -27.25 4.59
CA ARG A 16 -9.46 -28.67 4.42
C ARG A 16 -9.06 -29.07 3.00
N TYR A 17 -9.48 -28.27 2.00
CA TYR A 17 -9.23 -28.53 0.59
C TYR A 17 -7.92 -27.90 0.10
N ARG A 18 -7.19 -27.21 0.99
CA ARG A 18 -5.92 -26.51 0.67
C ARG A 18 -6.08 -25.45 -0.43
N LEU A 19 -7.28 -24.92 -0.60
CA LEU A 19 -7.55 -23.87 -1.58
C LEU A 19 -6.94 -22.54 -1.12
N PRO A 20 -6.32 -21.77 -2.04
CA PRO A 20 -5.88 -20.41 -1.75
C PRO A 20 -7.10 -19.51 -1.47
N LEU A 21 -6.94 -18.61 -0.53
CA LEU A 21 -7.94 -17.61 -0.18
C LEU A 21 -7.38 -16.24 -0.58
N LEU A 22 -8.02 -15.59 -1.54
CA LEU A 22 -7.72 -14.22 -1.93
C LEU A 22 -8.46 -13.26 -1.00
N CYS A 23 -7.72 -12.44 -0.25
CA CYS A 23 -8.31 -11.41 0.58
C CYS A 23 -8.20 -10.05 -0.13
N ILE A 24 -9.33 -9.38 -0.38
CA ILE A 24 -9.38 -8.03 -0.95
C ILE A 24 -9.79 -7.06 0.17
N ILE A 25 -8.86 -6.24 0.64
CA ILE A 25 -9.10 -5.35 1.78
C ILE A 25 -9.13 -3.91 1.31
N GLY A 26 -10.27 -3.24 1.46
CA GLY A 26 -10.38 -1.80 1.27
C GLY A 26 -9.83 -1.02 2.47
N VAL A 27 -9.53 0.26 2.28
CA VAL A 27 -9.27 1.19 3.40
C VAL A 27 -10.61 1.43 4.15
N THR A 28 -10.88 0.50 5.08
CA THR A 28 -12.17 0.03 5.65
C THR A 28 -13.10 -0.52 4.55
N SER A 29 -13.74 -1.70 4.57
CA SER A 29 -13.72 -2.94 5.38
C SER A 29 -13.76 -4.16 4.42
N THR A 30 -12.68 -4.94 4.43
CA THR A 30 -12.51 -6.38 4.12
C THR A 30 -13.58 -7.11 3.27
N ASN A 31 -13.27 -7.37 1.99
CA ASN A 31 -14.01 -8.27 1.11
C ASN A 31 -13.15 -9.47 0.66
N ASN A 32 -13.30 -10.61 1.33
CA ASN A 32 -12.48 -11.81 1.07
C ASN A 32 -13.19 -12.77 0.10
N SER A 33 -12.44 -13.46 -0.75
CA SER A 33 -12.96 -14.40 -1.76
C SER A 33 -12.13 -15.69 -1.81
N PHE A 34 -12.80 -16.85 -1.87
CA PHE A 34 -12.11 -18.13 -2.03
C PHE A 34 -11.77 -18.38 -3.50
N MET A 35 -10.59 -18.94 -3.75
CA MET A 35 -10.16 -19.32 -5.10
C MET A 35 -9.71 -20.78 -5.15
N SER A 36 -9.94 -21.44 -6.29
CA SER A 36 -9.60 -22.85 -6.46
C SER A 36 -8.09 -23.06 -6.75
N ASN A 37 -7.42 -22.10 -7.37
CA ASN A 37 -5.99 -22.10 -7.70
C ASN A 37 -5.50 -20.69 -8.08
N GLU A 38 -4.17 -20.50 -8.14
CA GLU A 38 -3.50 -19.23 -8.45
C GLU A 38 -3.08 -19.17 -9.93
N VAL A 39 -4.09 -19.14 -10.82
CA VAL A 39 -3.87 -18.91 -12.25
C VAL A 39 -4.67 -17.70 -12.70
N GLN A 40 -4.24 -17.05 -13.79
CA GLN A 40 -4.82 -15.78 -14.25
C GLN A 40 -6.34 -15.85 -14.43
N GLY A 41 -6.87 -16.94 -15.00
CA GLY A 41 -8.32 -17.10 -15.19
C GLY A 41 -9.11 -17.08 -13.88
N SER A 42 -8.54 -17.62 -12.80
CA SER A 42 -9.17 -17.64 -11.48
C SER A 42 -9.16 -16.26 -10.84
N TYR A 43 -8.10 -15.48 -11.05
CA TYR A 43 -8.07 -14.07 -10.60
C TYR A 43 -9.05 -13.20 -11.39
N ILE A 44 -9.16 -13.39 -12.70
CA ILE A 44 -10.14 -12.68 -13.53
C ILE A 44 -11.54 -12.92 -12.97
N TRP A 45 -11.91 -14.18 -12.71
CA TRP A 45 -13.21 -14.51 -12.12
C TRP A 45 -13.42 -13.85 -10.75
N ALA A 46 -12.44 -13.96 -9.84
CA ALA A 46 -12.56 -13.38 -8.51
C ALA A 46 -12.67 -11.85 -8.53
N LEU A 47 -11.88 -11.19 -9.39
CA LEU A 47 -11.92 -9.74 -9.58
C LEU A 47 -13.21 -9.29 -10.28
N ASP A 48 -13.77 -10.08 -11.17
CA ASP A 48 -15.06 -9.80 -11.81
C ASP A 48 -16.22 -9.90 -10.80
N CYS A 49 -16.22 -10.94 -9.96
CA CYS A 49 -17.14 -11.03 -8.83
C CYS A 49 -17.00 -9.82 -7.89
N PHE A 50 -15.76 -9.44 -7.57
CA PHE A 50 -15.51 -8.24 -6.78
C PHE A 50 -16.02 -6.97 -7.46
N ARG A 51 -15.76 -6.79 -8.75
CA ARG A 51 -16.26 -5.64 -9.53
C ARG A 51 -17.78 -5.58 -9.55
N SER A 52 -18.47 -6.73 -9.62
CA SER A 52 -19.93 -6.80 -9.68
C SER A 52 -20.64 -6.28 -8.41
N VAL A 53 -19.97 -6.29 -7.26
CA VAL A 53 -20.50 -5.80 -5.99
C VAL A 53 -20.12 -4.34 -5.70
N LEU A 54 -19.29 -3.73 -6.55
CA LEU A 54 -18.94 -2.32 -6.45
C LEU A 54 -19.92 -1.45 -7.24
N ASP A 55 -20.13 -0.23 -6.77
CA ASP A 55 -20.80 0.80 -7.54
C ASP A 55 -19.91 1.23 -8.72
N GLN A 56 -20.48 1.32 -9.92
CA GLN A 56 -19.77 1.70 -11.14
C GLN A 56 -19.13 3.09 -11.05
N GLN A 57 -19.69 3.99 -10.23
CA GLN A 57 -19.11 5.31 -10.00
C GLN A 57 -17.95 5.30 -8.99
N ASN A 58 -17.75 4.18 -8.29
CA ASN A 58 -16.81 4.02 -7.18
C ASN A 58 -15.88 2.82 -7.37
N LEU A 59 -15.34 2.67 -8.58
CA LEU A 59 -14.35 1.63 -8.87
C LEU A 59 -12.98 1.95 -8.24
N PRO A 60 -12.15 0.92 -7.98
CA PRO A 60 -10.80 1.11 -7.46
C PRO A 60 -9.97 1.98 -8.40
N THR A 61 -9.24 2.93 -7.84
CA THR A 61 -8.23 3.70 -8.58
C THR A 61 -6.81 3.21 -8.28
N VAL A 62 -6.62 2.50 -7.16
CA VAL A 62 -5.35 1.91 -6.74
C VAL A 62 -5.57 0.50 -6.20
N LEU A 63 -4.74 -0.44 -6.66
CA LEU A 63 -4.70 -1.82 -6.18
C LEU A 63 -3.28 -2.20 -5.76
N VAL A 64 -3.08 -2.49 -4.47
CA VAL A 64 -1.77 -2.89 -3.94
C VAL A 64 -1.69 -4.40 -3.84
N THR A 65 -0.70 -5.01 -4.49
CA THR A 65 -0.53 -6.47 -4.55
C THR A 65 0.91 -6.87 -4.34
N ASP A 66 1.15 -8.15 -4.14
CA ASP A 66 2.50 -8.71 -4.30
C ASP A 66 2.87 -8.86 -5.78
N ARG A 67 4.14 -9.21 -6.05
CA ARG A 67 4.61 -9.45 -7.42
C ARG A 67 4.17 -10.82 -7.92
N GLU A 68 2.87 -10.95 -8.15
CA GLU A 68 2.23 -12.16 -8.65
C GLU A 68 1.65 -11.91 -10.05
N VAL A 69 2.37 -12.39 -11.06
CA VAL A 69 2.17 -12.00 -12.47
C VAL A 69 0.74 -12.30 -12.95
N ALA A 70 0.14 -13.41 -12.51
CA ALA A 70 -1.21 -13.77 -12.91
C ALA A 70 -2.27 -12.80 -12.35
N LEU A 71 -2.15 -12.39 -11.08
CA LEU A 71 -2.99 -11.36 -10.49
C LEU A 71 -2.79 -10.00 -11.15
N MET A 72 -1.55 -9.59 -11.41
CA MET A 72 -1.25 -8.32 -12.11
C MET A 72 -1.92 -8.27 -13.49
N ASN A 73 -1.81 -9.35 -14.26
CA ASN A 73 -2.44 -9.45 -15.57
C ASN A 73 -3.97 -9.43 -15.47
N ALA A 74 -4.55 -10.09 -14.46
CA ALA A 74 -5.98 -10.06 -14.22
C ALA A 74 -6.48 -8.65 -13.85
N ILE A 75 -5.72 -7.91 -13.04
CA ILE A 75 -5.99 -6.50 -12.71
C ILE A 75 -6.00 -5.65 -13.97
N ALA A 76 -5.01 -5.79 -14.86
CA ALA A 76 -4.95 -5.04 -16.10
C ALA A 76 -6.16 -5.29 -17.02
N VAL A 77 -6.78 -6.46 -16.94
CA VAL A 77 -8.01 -6.80 -17.68
C VAL A 77 -9.26 -6.23 -17.01
N ILE A 78 -9.42 -6.42 -15.70
CA ILE A 78 -10.67 -6.09 -14.99
C ILE A 78 -10.74 -4.63 -14.55
N PHE A 79 -9.62 -4.03 -14.17
CA PHE A 79 -9.50 -2.65 -13.71
C PHE A 79 -8.39 -1.90 -14.48
N PRO A 80 -8.52 -1.73 -15.81
CA PRO A 80 -7.47 -1.14 -16.65
C PRO A 80 -7.11 0.31 -16.28
N GLN A 81 -8.01 1.02 -15.61
CA GLN A 81 -7.80 2.40 -15.15
C GLN A 81 -7.21 2.48 -13.74
N ALA A 82 -7.13 1.37 -13.02
CA ALA A 82 -6.56 1.33 -11.68
C ALA A 82 -5.04 1.21 -11.75
N LYS A 83 -4.33 2.01 -10.96
CA LYS A 83 -2.89 1.83 -10.78
C LYS A 83 -2.64 0.63 -9.90
N ASN A 84 -1.94 -0.37 -10.44
CA ASN A 84 -1.40 -1.45 -9.63
C ASN A 84 -0.08 -1.01 -8.98
N ILE A 85 0.01 -1.13 -7.66
CA ILE A 85 1.22 -0.86 -6.85
C ILE A 85 1.71 -2.19 -6.28
N LEU A 86 3.02 -2.43 -6.35
CA LEU A 86 3.63 -3.60 -5.72
C LEU A 86 4.01 -3.32 -4.27
N CYS A 87 3.75 -4.30 -3.39
CA CYS A 87 4.04 -4.25 -1.97
C CYS A 87 5.55 -4.08 -1.71
N ARG A 88 5.96 -2.90 -1.21
CA ARG A 88 7.36 -2.60 -0.89
C ARG A 88 7.94 -3.53 0.17
N PHE A 89 7.13 -4.04 1.09
CA PHE A 89 7.58 -4.97 2.13
C PHE A 89 8.04 -6.31 1.53
N HIS A 90 7.24 -6.92 0.66
CA HIS A 90 7.62 -8.16 -0.03
C HIS A 90 8.82 -7.96 -0.95
N ILE A 91 8.92 -6.83 -1.63
CA ILE A 91 10.12 -6.46 -2.40
C ILE A 91 11.35 -6.40 -1.48
N SER A 92 11.28 -5.68 -0.36
CA SER A 92 12.40 -5.58 0.59
C SER A 92 12.80 -6.95 1.17
N ARG A 93 11.83 -7.83 1.44
CA ARG A 93 12.13 -9.22 1.85
C ARG A 93 12.84 -10.02 0.76
N ASN A 94 12.43 -9.86 -0.50
CA ASN A 94 13.09 -10.53 -1.61
C ASN A 94 14.50 -9.98 -1.87
N ILE A 95 14.70 -8.67 -1.75
CA ILE A 95 16.03 -8.04 -1.82
C ILE A 95 16.91 -8.57 -0.69
N LEU A 96 16.41 -8.61 0.55
CA LEU A 96 17.14 -9.15 1.69
C LEU A 96 17.54 -10.62 1.48
N ALA A 97 16.59 -11.47 1.07
CA ALA A 97 16.82 -12.91 0.91
C ALA A 97 17.83 -13.23 -0.21
N HIS A 98 17.74 -12.51 -1.34
CA HIS A 98 18.59 -12.78 -2.49
C HIS A 98 19.94 -12.06 -2.42
N CYS A 99 19.96 -10.79 -2.02
CA CYS A 99 21.16 -9.96 -2.10
C CYS A 99 22.06 -10.07 -0.87
N LYS A 100 21.52 -10.23 0.35
CA LYS A 100 22.35 -10.18 1.58
C LYS A 100 23.47 -11.24 1.60
N ARG A 101 23.17 -12.44 1.10
CA ARG A 101 24.16 -13.54 0.99
C ARG A 101 25.29 -13.26 -0.01
N LEU A 102 25.12 -12.26 -0.88
CA LEU A 102 26.09 -11.88 -1.92
C LEU A 102 27.08 -10.82 -1.42
N PHE A 103 26.96 -10.38 -0.16
CA PHE A 103 27.91 -9.48 0.49
C PHE A 103 28.70 -10.24 1.55
N LYS A 104 30.02 -10.04 1.56
CA LYS A 104 30.92 -10.71 2.51
C LYS A 104 31.01 -9.95 3.83
N LYS A 105 30.92 -8.63 3.77
CA LYS A 105 31.01 -7.73 4.93
C LYS A 105 29.65 -7.10 5.20
N GLY A 106 29.33 -6.95 6.49
CA GLY A 106 28.11 -6.28 6.91
C GLY A 106 28.03 -4.83 6.41
N GLU A 107 29.15 -4.10 6.46
CA GLU A 107 29.22 -2.70 6.01
C GLU A 107 28.85 -2.52 4.52
N GLU A 108 29.33 -3.42 3.65
CA GLU A 108 29.00 -3.39 2.21
C GLU A 108 27.50 -3.64 1.97
N TRP A 109 26.90 -4.53 2.78
CA TRP A 109 25.46 -4.78 2.75
C TRP A 109 24.66 -3.57 3.24
N GLU A 110 25.05 -2.97 4.36
CA GLU A 110 24.37 -1.79 4.92
C GLU A 110 24.44 -0.61 3.95
N GLU A 111 25.56 -0.44 3.26
CA GLU A 111 25.70 0.58 2.24
C GLU A 111 24.80 0.30 1.03
N PHE A 112 24.78 -0.94 0.53
CA PHE A 112 23.90 -1.32 -0.58
C PHE A 112 22.43 -1.13 -0.25
N ILE A 113 21.98 -1.58 0.93
CA ILE A 113 20.56 -1.49 1.31
C ILE A 113 20.15 -0.03 1.54
N ALA A 114 21.07 0.82 2.02
CA ALA A 114 20.84 2.26 2.11
C ALA A 114 20.67 2.88 0.71
N THR A 115 21.55 2.58 -0.25
CA THR A 115 21.42 3.03 -1.64
C THR A 115 20.11 2.54 -2.27
N TRP A 116 19.75 1.26 -2.04
CA TRP A 116 18.48 0.70 -2.51
C TRP A 116 17.28 1.46 -1.94
N HIS A 117 17.25 1.72 -0.62
CA HIS A 117 16.17 2.48 0.00
C HIS A 117 16.09 3.92 -0.53
N GLN A 118 17.21 4.59 -0.77
CA GLN A 118 17.22 5.92 -1.38
C GLN A 118 16.65 5.88 -2.79
N LEU A 119 17.06 4.90 -3.61
CA LEU A 119 16.56 4.71 -4.96
C LEU A 119 15.04 4.50 -4.97
N VAL A 120 14.51 3.62 -4.11
CA VAL A 120 13.07 3.32 -4.04
C VAL A 120 12.24 4.51 -3.55
N ASN A 121 12.78 5.31 -2.64
CA ASN A 121 12.11 6.48 -2.06
C ASN A 121 12.41 7.79 -2.81
N SER A 122 13.08 7.73 -3.96
CA SER A 122 13.29 8.90 -4.82
C SER A 122 11.94 9.50 -5.21
N GLU A 123 11.78 10.81 -4.99
CA GLU A 123 10.51 11.50 -5.18
C GLU A 123 10.31 11.98 -6.62
N ARG A 124 11.40 12.15 -7.37
CA ARG A 124 11.39 12.55 -8.78
C ARG A 124 12.08 11.52 -9.65
N GLU A 125 11.64 11.44 -10.90
CA GLU A 125 12.29 10.59 -11.90
C GLU A 125 13.76 11.00 -12.12
N SER A 126 14.08 12.30 -12.09
CA SER A 126 15.46 12.78 -12.19
C SER A 126 16.35 12.22 -11.08
N ASP A 127 15.86 12.23 -9.85
CA ASP A 127 16.58 11.77 -8.66
C ASP A 127 16.77 10.26 -8.75
N PHE A 128 15.72 9.54 -9.20
CA PHE A 128 15.80 8.11 -9.48
C PHE A 128 16.91 7.80 -10.49
N TYR A 129 16.92 8.45 -11.66
CA TYR A 129 17.91 8.14 -12.70
C TYR A 129 19.33 8.50 -12.27
N SER A 130 19.53 9.56 -11.50
CA SER A 130 20.82 9.90 -10.90
C SER A 130 21.29 8.80 -9.93
N LEU A 131 20.45 8.42 -8.96
CA LEU A 131 20.78 7.38 -7.98
C LEU A 131 20.96 6.01 -8.65
N PHE A 132 20.21 5.73 -9.73
CA PHE A 132 20.35 4.50 -10.50
C PHE A 132 21.69 4.44 -11.22
N LEU A 133 22.18 5.57 -11.74
CA LEU A 133 23.50 5.67 -12.36
C LEU A 133 24.60 5.42 -11.32
N ASP A 134 24.46 5.97 -10.11
CA ASP A 134 25.41 5.71 -9.02
C ASP A 134 25.43 4.23 -8.61
N LEU A 135 24.24 3.62 -8.48
CA LEU A 135 24.10 2.18 -8.21
C LEU A 135 24.76 1.35 -9.33
N LYS A 136 24.56 1.73 -10.59
CA LYS A 136 25.19 1.06 -11.74
C LYS A 136 26.71 1.16 -11.67
N ASN A 137 27.25 2.38 -11.61
CA ASN A 137 28.69 2.63 -11.59
C ASN A 137 29.39 1.87 -10.48
N LYS A 138 28.71 1.72 -9.33
CA LYS A 138 29.26 1.01 -8.19
C LYS A 138 29.17 -0.50 -8.32
N TYR A 139 28.00 -1.05 -8.61
CA TYR A 139 27.74 -2.49 -8.45
C TYR A 139 27.85 -3.30 -9.74
N GLU A 140 27.77 -2.69 -10.94
CA GLU A 140 27.82 -3.40 -12.22
C GLU A 140 29.08 -4.26 -12.37
N CYS A 141 30.23 -3.73 -11.95
CA CYS A 141 31.51 -4.45 -11.98
C CYS A 141 31.88 -5.10 -10.65
N THR A 142 31.58 -4.47 -9.51
CA THR A 142 32.04 -4.94 -8.20
C THR A 142 31.20 -6.08 -7.64
N ASN A 143 29.89 -6.10 -7.94
CA ASN A 143 28.99 -7.18 -7.57
C ASN A 143 27.93 -7.41 -8.68
N PRO A 144 28.35 -7.98 -9.83
CA PRO A 144 27.50 -8.12 -11.00
C PRO A 144 26.24 -8.96 -10.75
N GLU A 145 26.30 -9.94 -9.84
CA GLU A 145 25.15 -10.79 -9.49
C GLU A 145 24.06 -9.97 -8.79
N VAL A 146 24.42 -9.12 -7.82
CA VAL A 146 23.47 -8.21 -7.16
C VAL A 146 22.91 -7.20 -8.15
N TYR A 147 23.77 -6.56 -8.96
CA TYR A 147 23.34 -5.59 -9.95
C TYR A 147 22.36 -6.21 -10.96
N SER A 148 22.72 -7.35 -11.54
CA SER A 148 21.90 -8.08 -12.50
C SER A 148 20.55 -8.48 -11.89
N TYR A 149 20.54 -9.03 -10.68
CA TYR A 149 19.29 -9.39 -9.99
C TYR A 149 18.39 -8.17 -9.78
N VAL A 150 18.91 -7.07 -9.21
CA VAL A 150 18.13 -5.86 -8.96
C VAL A 150 17.55 -5.29 -10.25
N VAL A 151 18.38 -5.15 -11.29
CA VAL A 151 17.98 -4.52 -12.54
C VAL A 151 16.96 -5.38 -13.29
N SER A 152 17.31 -6.63 -13.57
CA SER A 152 16.47 -7.52 -14.39
C SER A 152 15.18 -7.96 -13.69
N THR A 153 15.22 -8.11 -12.36
CA THR A 153 14.08 -8.65 -11.61
C THR A 153 13.12 -7.57 -11.14
N TRP A 154 13.61 -6.36 -10.82
CA TRP A 154 12.84 -5.32 -10.15
C TRP A 154 12.78 -4.01 -10.94
N ILE A 155 13.93 -3.44 -11.31
CA ILE A 155 13.95 -2.09 -11.89
C ILE A 155 13.36 -2.08 -13.30
N THR A 156 13.91 -2.87 -14.22
CA THR A 156 13.49 -2.88 -15.64
C THR A 156 12.00 -3.23 -15.80
N PRO A 157 11.48 -4.31 -15.20
CA PRO A 157 10.08 -4.68 -15.37
C PRO A 157 9.09 -3.91 -14.48
N TYR A 158 9.50 -3.43 -13.30
CA TYR A 158 8.56 -3.04 -12.25
C TYR A 158 8.80 -1.70 -11.55
N LYS A 159 9.82 -0.89 -11.90
CA LYS A 159 10.11 0.37 -11.19
C LYS A 159 8.87 1.26 -10.99
N GLU A 160 8.01 1.35 -12.00
CA GLU A 160 6.79 2.18 -11.98
C GLU A 160 5.69 1.67 -11.03
N TYR A 161 5.83 0.44 -10.52
CA TYR A 161 4.87 -0.17 -9.61
C TYR A 161 5.25 0.03 -8.14
N PHE A 162 6.50 0.39 -7.81
CA PHE A 162 6.91 0.48 -6.40
C PHE A 162 7.78 1.68 -6.05
N VAL A 163 8.46 2.32 -7.01
CA VAL A 163 9.31 3.49 -6.72
C VAL A 163 8.43 4.73 -6.54
N SER A 164 8.74 5.55 -5.53
CA SER A 164 7.95 6.72 -5.14
C SER A 164 7.70 7.70 -6.27
N ALA A 165 8.70 7.97 -7.13
CA ALA A 165 8.55 8.87 -8.28
C ALA A 165 7.34 8.57 -9.19
N TRP A 166 6.94 7.29 -9.32
CA TRP A 166 5.78 6.89 -10.12
C TRP A 166 4.55 6.55 -9.26
N VAL A 167 4.77 5.96 -8.09
CA VAL A 167 3.69 5.51 -7.21
C VAL A 167 3.01 6.68 -6.51
N ASP A 168 3.79 7.65 -6.03
CA ASP A 168 3.31 8.74 -5.18
C ASP A 168 2.51 9.81 -5.98
N MET A 169 2.29 9.57 -7.28
CA MET A 169 1.37 10.31 -8.15
C MET A 169 -0.09 9.82 -8.07
N HIS A 170 -0.36 8.80 -7.25
CA HIS A 170 -1.68 8.15 -7.15
C HIS A 170 -2.19 8.16 -5.71
N LEU A 171 -3.52 8.22 -5.54
CA LEU A 171 -4.19 8.25 -4.24
C LEU A 171 -4.18 6.88 -3.56
N HIS A 172 -3.04 6.49 -2.99
CA HIS A 172 -2.88 5.20 -2.30
C HIS A 172 -3.08 5.28 -0.77
N LEU A 173 -3.36 6.47 -0.23
CA LEU A 173 -3.63 6.74 1.19
C LEU A 173 -2.54 6.21 2.14
N GLY A 174 -1.28 6.26 1.69
CA GLY A 174 -0.13 5.72 2.42
C GLY A 174 0.01 4.20 2.39
N ASN A 175 -0.84 3.48 1.66
CA ASN A 175 -0.73 2.03 1.53
C ASN A 175 0.21 1.68 0.36
N CYS A 176 1.46 1.35 0.71
CA CYS A 176 2.44 0.76 -0.22
C CYS A 176 2.88 -0.64 0.24
N THR A 177 2.19 -1.21 1.22
CA THR A 177 2.44 -2.55 1.77
C THR A 177 1.13 -3.30 1.99
N THR A 178 1.19 -4.63 1.95
CA THR A 178 0.07 -5.55 2.24
C THR A 178 0.03 -5.95 3.72
N ASN A 179 0.76 -5.28 4.62
CA ASN A 179 0.81 -5.59 6.06
C ASN A 179 -0.57 -5.67 6.72
N ARG A 180 -1.52 -4.83 6.28
CA ARG A 180 -2.91 -4.86 6.78
C ARG A 180 -3.62 -6.17 6.38
N VAL A 181 -3.30 -6.70 5.21
CA VAL A 181 -3.80 -7.99 4.72
C VAL A 181 -3.18 -9.13 5.49
N GLU A 182 -1.88 -9.11 5.74
CA GLU A 182 -1.21 -10.09 6.61
C GLU A 182 -1.78 -10.09 8.04
N GLY A 183 -2.07 -8.91 8.59
CA GLY A 183 -2.73 -8.76 9.89
C GLY A 183 -4.13 -9.38 9.90
N SER A 184 -4.92 -9.15 8.85
CA SER A 184 -6.24 -9.77 8.68
C SER A 184 -6.13 -11.29 8.51
N HIS A 185 -5.14 -11.78 7.77
CA HIS A 185 -4.85 -13.21 7.64
C HIS A 185 -4.56 -13.84 8.99
N SER A 186 -3.75 -13.19 9.82
CA SER A 186 -3.44 -13.65 11.18
C SER A 186 -4.70 -13.72 12.05
N GLN A 187 -5.54 -12.69 12.02
CA GLN A 187 -6.81 -12.68 12.75
C GLN A 187 -7.73 -13.81 12.28
N LEU A 188 -7.95 -13.95 10.98
CA LEU A 188 -8.78 -15.02 10.42
C LEU A 188 -8.27 -16.40 10.86
N LYS A 189 -6.97 -16.66 10.74
CA LYS A 189 -6.38 -17.95 11.15
C LYS A 189 -6.58 -18.21 12.64
N ARG A 190 -6.55 -17.17 13.48
CA ARG A 190 -6.88 -17.28 14.90
C ARG A 190 -8.35 -17.62 15.13
N PHE A 191 -9.27 -17.02 14.39
CA PHE A 191 -10.70 -17.33 14.47
C PHE A 191 -11.04 -18.74 13.95
N LEU A 192 -10.29 -19.24 12.97
CA LEU A 192 -10.48 -20.59 12.43
C LEU A 192 -9.95 -21.67 13.37
N GLU A 193 -8.94 -21.34 14.18
CA GLU A 193 -8.18 -22.22 15.11
C GLU A 193 -7.44 -23.40 14.44
N VAL A 194 -8.11 -24.08 13.49
CA VAL A 194 -7.62 -25.22 12.72
C VAL A 194 -8.02 -25.09 11.25
N SER A 195 -7.18 -25.63 10.36
CA SER A 195 -7.38 -25.55 8.90
C SER A 195 -8.18 -26.72 8.31
N ILE A 196 -8.93 -27.46 9.13
CA ILE A 196 -9.70 -28.66 8.73
C ILE A 196 -11.21 -28.39 8.53
N GLY A 197 -11.65 -27.15 8.72
CA GLY A 197 -13.04 -26.74 8.50
C GLY A 197 -13.46 -26.92 7.04
N ASN A 198 -14.76 -27.21 6.83
CA ASN A 198 -15.38 -27.16 5.51
C ASN A 198 -15.72 -25.70 5.13
N LEU A 199 -16.06 -25.43 3.87
CA LEU A 199 -16.30 -24.05 3.40
C LEU A 199 -17.44 -23.36 4.15
N SER A 200 -18.47 -24.07 4.61
CA SER A 200 -19.55 -23.48 5.41
C SER A 200 -19.07 -23.01 6.78
N THR A 201 -18.22 -23.79 7.44
CA THR A 201 -17.57 -23.38 8.69
C THR A 201 -16.72 -22.14 8.46
N VAL A 202 -15.87 -22.16 7.43
CA VAL A 202 -14.97 -21.03 7.13
C VAL A 202 -15.80 -19.78 6.82
N TRP A 203 -16.88 -19.89 6.03
CA TRP A 203 -17.79 -18.79 5.73
C TRP A 203 -18.45 -18.18 6.97
N LYS A 204 -18.97 -19.02 7.88
CA LYS A 204 -19.59 -18.54 9.13
C LYS A 204 -18.57 -17.80 10.00
N THR A 205 -17.35 -18.31 10.10
CA THR A 205 -16.25 -17.66 10.82
C THR A 205 -15.89 -16.32 10.17
N PHE A 206 -15.90 -16.24 8.84
CA PHE A 206 -15.73 -14.99 8.12
C PHE A 206 -16.81 -13.97 8.44
N ASP A 207 -18.09 -14.36 8.32
CA ASP A 207 -19.23 -13.49 8.59
C ASP A 207 -19.18 -12.89 10.01
N GLN A 208 -18.81 -13.71 11.00
CA GLN A 208 -18.58 -13.26 12.37
C GLN A 208 -17.42 -12.26 12.47
N MET A 209 -16.27 -12.56 11.85
CA MET A 209 -15.11 -11.68 11.85
C MET A 209 -15.43 -10.32 11.20
N ILE A 210 -16.11 -10.34 10.06
CA ILE A 210 -16.52 -9.12 9.34
C ILE A 210 -17.50 -8.31 10.18
N THR A 211 -18.49 -8.95 10.80
CA THR A 211 -19.46 -8.29 11.68
C THR A 211 -18.77 -7.60 12.86
N LEU A 212 -17.79 -8.26 13.48
CA LEU A 212 -16.98 -7.68 14.56
C LEU A 212 -16.16 -6.49 14.07
N GLN A 213 -15.43 -6.63 12.96
CA GLN A 213 -14.62 -5.55 12.39
C GLN A 213 -15.49 -4.34 12.02
N HIS A 214 -16.65 -4.57 11.41
CA HIS A 214 -17.59 -3.50 11.06
C HIS A 214 -18.12 -2.77 12.30
N THR A 215 -18.39 -3.51 13.38
CA THR A 215 -18.82 -2.94 14.67
C THR A 215 -17.69 -2.10 15.30
N GLU A 216 -16.45 -2.59 15.28
CA GLU A 216 -15.28 -1.86 15.78
C GLU A 216 -15.01 -0.59 14.97
N ILE A 217 -15.13 -0.66 13.64
CA ILE A 217 -15.00 0.49 12.75
C ILE A 217 -16.06 1.53 13.07
N LYS A 218 -17.33 1.14 13.17
CA LYS A 218 -18.42 2.04 13.57
C LYS A 218 -18.17 2.70 14.93
N ARG A 219 -17.71 1.91 15.91
CA ARG A 219 -17.35 2.42 17.24
C ARG A 219 -16.20 3.42 17.18
N ALA A 220 -15.13 3.11 16.45
CA ALA A 220 -13.96 3.97 16.31
C ALA A 220 -14.31 5.29 15.59
N PHE A 221 -15.14 5.24 14.54
CA PHE A 221 -15.67 6.45 13.90
C PHE A 221 -16.50 7.28 14.88
N GLY A 222 -17.43 6.67 15.61
CA GLY A 222 -18.23 7.38 16.62
C GLY A 222 -17.36 8.06 17.68
N GLN A 223 -16.33 7.39 18.20
CA GLN A 223 -15.38 7.97 19.14
C GLN A 223 -14.59 9.13 18.53
N SER A 224 -14.12 8.98 17.29
CA SER A 224 -13.40 10.03 16.57
C SER A 224 -14.26 11.26 16.24
N THR A 225 -15.59 11.14 16.15
CA THR A 225 -16.46 12.30 15.95
C THR A 225 -16.73 13.04 17.26
N ILE A 226 -16.70 12.35 18.40
CA ILE A 226 -17.02 12.91 19.73
C ILE A 226 -15.80 13.57 20.39
N GLN A 227 -14.60 13.05 20.17
CA GLN A 227 -13.39 13.47 20.90
C GLN A 227 -12.81 14.78 20.36
N MET A 228 -13.44 15.92 20.67
CA MET A 228 -12.94 17.24 20.22
C MET A 228 -11.57 17.55 20.86
N SER A 229 -10.51 17.56 20.04
CA SER A 229 -9.17 17.93 20.49
C SER A 229 -9.00 19.44 20.47
N GLN A 230 -8.66 20.04 21.62
CA GLN A 230 -8.38 21.49 21.74
C GLN A 230 -7.30 21.97 20.75
N VAL A 231 -6.44 21.05 20.32
CA VAL A 231 -5.35 21.30 19.38
C VAL A 231 -5.85 21.71 18.00
N PHE A 232 -7.06 21.30 17.60
CA PHE A 232 -7.68 21.65 16.31
C PHE A 232 -8.74 22.73 16.43
N SER A 233 -8.82 23.43 17.57
CA SER A 233 -9.77 24.53 17.81
C SER A 233 -9.30 25.86 17.21
N THR A 234 -8.58 25.85 16.08
CA THR A 234 -8.11 27.06 15.41
C THR A 234 -8.98 27.36 14.18
N PRO A 235 -9.02 28.62 13.69
CA PRO A 235 -9.80 28.97 12.49
C PRO A 235 -9.41 28.18 11.23
N LEU A 236 -8.19 27.64 11.18
CA LEU A 236 -7.72 26.83 10.06
C LEU A 236 -8.45 25.48 9.97
N TYR A 237 -8.83 24.90 11.11
CA TYR A 237 -9.42 23.56 11.20
C TYR A 237 -10.92 23.56 11.49
N SER A 238 -11.53 24.71 11.79
CA SER A 238 -12.92 24.80 12.27
C SER A 238 -13.94 24.16 11.33
N GLU A 239 -13.75 24.30 10.01
CA GLU A 239 -14.63 23.71 9.00
C GLU A 239 -14.33 22.22 8.72
N LEU A 240 -13.16 21.74 9.14
CA LEU A 240 -12.72 20.36 8.94
C LEU A 240 -13.14 19.45 10.10
N MET A 241 -13.28 20.03 11.30
CA MET A 241 -13.66 19.29 12.50
C MET A 241 -15.01 18.58 12.31
N GLY A 242 -15.04 17.28 12.61
CA GLY A 242 -16.22 16.43 12.44
C GLY A 242 -16.53 16.01 10.99
N ARG A 243 -15.84 16.59 9.99
CA ARG A 243 -16.00 16.23 8.57
C ARG A 243 -14.91 15.30 8.05
N ILE A 244 -13.72 15.38 8.62
CA ILE A 244 -12.59 14.50 8.28
C ILE A 244 -12.08 13.76 9.52
N SER A 245 -11.31 12.69 9.31
CA SER A 245 -10.74 11.90 10.41
C SER A 245 -9.62 12.64 11.16
N PHE A 246 -9.38 12.29 12.42
CA PHE A 246 -8.21 12.80 13.16
C PHE A 246 -6.89 12.50 12.48
N ALA A 247 -6.76 11.33 11.84
CA ALA A 247 -5.57 10.99 11.08
C ALA A 247 -5.31 11.97 9.93
N ALA A 248 -6.37 12.41 9.23
CA ALA A 248 -6.26 13.44 8.20
C ALA A 248 -5.89 14.81 8.79
N LEU A 249 -6.50 15.20 9.92
CA LEU A 249 -6.15 16.43 10.65
C LEU A 249 -4.68 16.45 11.09
N ASP A 250 -4.19 15.34 11.65
CA ASP A 250 -2.77 15.19 12.04
C ASP A 250 -1.84 15.31 10.83
N CYS A 251 -2.23 14.81 9.66
CA CYS A 251 -1.45 14.97 8.43
C CYS A 251 -1.42 16.44 7.99
N ILE A 252 -2.58 17.12 7.96
CA ILE A 252 -2.65 18.55 7.64
C ILE A 252 -1.80 19.37 8.61
N LYS A 253 -1.80 19.02 9.91
CA LYS A 253 -1.00 19.71 10.92
C LYS A 253 0.51 19.56 10.72
N LYS A 254 0.97 18.41 10.23
CA LYS A 254 2.39 18.24 9.85
C LYS A 254 2.74 19.16 8.69
N GLU A 255 1.88 19.25 7.67
CA GLU A 255 2.07 20.16 6.55
C GLU A 255 1.97 21.63 6.97
N GLU A 256 1.10 21.97 7.91
CA GLU A 256 1.04 23.32 8.52
C GLU A 256 2.36 23.68 9.19
N PHE A 257 2.93 22.77 9.99
CA PHE A 257 4.22 22.98 10.63
C PHE A 257 5.33 23.21 9.59
N VAL A 258 5.34 22.42 8.51
CA VAL A 258 6.28 22.59 7.39
C VAL A 258 6.12 23.96 6.74
N ALA A 259 4.88 24.36 6.43
CA ALA A 259 4.57 25.66 5.84
C ALA A 259 5.03 26.83 6.72
N ARG A 260 4.74 26.79 8.03
CA ARG A 260 5.18 27.81 9.00
C ARG A 260 6.70 27.86 9.17
N SER A 261 7.38 26.73 9.04
CA SER A 261 8.83 26.64 9.21
C SER A 261 9.63 27.21 8.02
N GLY A 262 9.02 27.31 6.84
CA GLY A 262 9.66 27.77 5.60
C GLY A 262 10.72 26.83 5.01
N LYS A 263 11.19 25.81 5.74
CA LYS A 263 12.36 24.99 5.37
C LYS A 263 12.17 24.09 4.16
N SER A 264 10.93 23.70 3.83
CA SER A 264 10.62 22.76 2.73
C SER A 264 9.94 23.44 1.52
N LEU A 265 9.90 24.77 1.51
CA LEU A 265 9.27 25.56 0.43
C LEU A 265 10.29 26.06 -0.61
N ALA A 266 11.58 25.82 -0.37
CA ALA A 266 12.65 26.18 -1.30
C ALA A 266 12.77 25.11 -2.39
N GLY A 267 12.01 25.26 -3.47
CA GLY A 267 12.04 24.38 -4.64
C GLY A 267 10.66 24.15 -5.25
N GLU A 268 10.61 23.42 -6.37
CA GLU A 268 9.34 23.01 -6.98
C GLU A 268 8.63 21.99 -6.07
N CYS A 269 7.34 22.18 -5.80
CA CYS A 269 6.59 21.26 -4.96
C CYS A 269 6.25 19.97 -5.72
N THR A 270 6.51 18.80 -5.13
CA THR A 270 6.08 17.51 -5.69
C THR A 270 4.59 17.24 -5.50
N HIS A 271 3.89 18.06 -4.70
CA HIS A 271 2.49 17.87 -4.30
C HIS A 271 2.17 16.45 -3.79
N LYS A 272 3.18 15.74 -3.26
CA LYS A 272 3.07 14.35 -2.82
C LYS A 272 1.90 14.09 -1.88
N ILE A 273 1.68 14.96 -0.88
CA ILE A 273 0.57 14.79 0.08
C ILE A 273 -0.81 14.90 -0.61
N LYS A 274 -0.92 15.77 -1.61
CA LYS A 274 -2.15 15.92 -2.41
C LYS A 274 -2.42 14.67 -3.23
N TYR A 275 -1.43 14.18 -3.95
CA TYR A 275 -1.61 12.99 -4.78
C TYR A 275 -1.82 11.73 -3.94
N THR A 276 -1.01 11.52 -2.90
CA THR A 276 -1.03 10.27 -2.12
C THR A 276 -2.15 10.19 -1.09
N LEU A 277 -2.52 11.30 -0.46
CA LEU A 277 -3.51 11.34 0.62
C LEU A 277 -4.78 12.12 0.27
N GLY A 278 -4.80 12.88 -0.83
CA GLY A 278 -5.91 13.78 -1.16
C GLY A 278 -6.00 14.98 -0.23
N LEU A 279 -4.90 15.33 0.45
CA LEU A 279 -4.83 16.40 1.44
C LEU A 279 -3.96 17.56 0.92
N PRO A 280 -4.21 18.81 1.35
CA PRO A 280 -3.39 19.93 0.93
C PRO A 280 -1.94 19.76 1.43
N CYS A 281 -0.97 20.02 0.55
CA CYS A 281 0.44 20.09 0.95
C CYS A 281 0.76 21.45 1.59
N ALA A 282 1.93 21.56 2.21
CA ALA A 282 2.40 22.79 2.85
C ALA A 282 2.27 24.04 1.95
N HIS A 283 2.56 23.91 0.65
CA HIS A 283 2.48 25.01 -0.32
C HIS A 283 1.04 25.49 -0.55
N GLU A 284 0.07 24.57 -0.55
CA GLU A 284 -1.35 24.89 -0.70
C GLU A 284 -1.96 25.43 0.60
N LEU A 285 -1.36 25.13 1.76
CA LEU A 285 -1.80 25.64 3.06
C LEU A 285 -1.35 27.08 3.34
N LEU A 286 -0.26 27.55 2.72
CA LEU A 286 0.30 28.89 2.96
C LEU A 286 -0.71 30.04 2.93
N PRO A 287 -1.64 30.14 1.95
CA PRO A 287 -2.63 31.22 1.91
C PRO A 287 -3.60 31.24 3.10
N TYR A 288 -3.73 30.10 3.79
CA TYR A 288 -4.67 29.89 4.90
C TYR A 288 -4.01 30.01 6.27
N ILE A 289 -2.68 29.96 6.31
CA ILE A 289 -1.88 30.06 7.53
C ILE A 289 -1.56 31.54 7.77
N LYS A 290 -2.35 32.16 8.64
CA LYS A 290 -2.07 33.48 9.21
C LYS A 290 -1.14 33.41 10.42
#